data_AF-A0A9J6P5M4-F1
#
_entry.id   AF-A0A9J6P5M4-F1
#
_cell.length_a   1.000
_cell.length_b   1.000
_cell.length_c   1.000
_cell.angle_alpha   90.00
_cell.angle_beta   90.00
_cell.angle_gamma   90.00
#
_symmetry.space_group_name_H-M   'P 1'
#
loop_
_entity.id
_entity.type
_entity.pdbx_description
1 polymer ?
#
loop_
_entity_poly.entity_id
_entity_poly.type
_entity_poly.pdbx_seq_one_letter_code
_entity_poly.pdbx_strand_id
1 'polypeptide(L)'
;MPLPEFKQAYEKMKLGDKSVEYNFGSIGESNDYFGISKYKPDFFEKAVESGIIKGIFCGHDHLNTFSLTYKDIMMTYGMSIDFLGYSGIGKKYTQRGGTLITINNDGLFKVDPVPLTTVVSNFVRGQNK
;
A
#
# COMPACT_ATOMS: atom_id res chain seq x y z
N MET A 1 -9.19 0.25 -8.52
CA MET A 1 -8.76 -1.13 -8.27
C MET A 1 -7.24 -1.13 -8.18
N PRO A 2 -6.64 -1.77 -7.16
CA PRO A 2 -5.19 -1.99 -7.08
C PRO A 2 -4.65 -2.77 -8.29
N LEU A 3 -3.38 -2.53 -8.61
CA LEU A 3 -2.64 -3.30 -9.60
C LEU A 3 -2.22 -4.67 -9.03
N PRO A 4 -2.09 -5.73 -9.86
CA PRO A 4 -1.63 -7.05 -9.41
C PRO A 4 -0.31 -7.04 -8.65
N GLU A 5 0.56 -6.08 -8.96
CA GLU A 5 1.91 -5.99 -8.42
C GLU A 5 1.96 -5.58 -6.95
N PHE A 6 0.89 -4.98 -6.41
CA PHE A 6 0.75 -4.80 -4.97
C PHE A 6 0.79 -6.14 -4.22
N LYS A 7 0.03 -7.13 -4.71
CA LYS A 7 0.01 -8.48 -4.13
C LYS A 7 1.34 -9.19 -4.38
N GLN A 8 1.86 -9.11 -5.61
CA GLN A 8 3.14 -9.73 -5.96
C GLN A 8 4.28 -9.24 -5.06
N ALA A 9 4.40 -7.91 -4.86
CA ALA A 9 5.43 -7.31 -4.03
C ALA A 9 5.25 -7.70 -2.56
N TYR A 10 4.00 -7.70 -2.06
CA TYR A 10 3.71 -8.13 -0.69
C TYR A 10 4.09 -9.60 -0.46
N GLU A 11 3.74 -10.51 -1.37
CA GLU A 11 4.11 -11.94 -1.26
C GLU A 11 5.63 -12.14 -1.30
N LYS A 12 6.33 -11.45 -2.20
CA LYS A 12 7.80 -11.43 -2.27
C LYS A 12 8.43 -10.96 -0.95
N MET A 13 7.96 -9.83 -0.42
CA MET A 13 8.43 -9.30 0.86
C MET A 13 8.22 -10.31 2.00
N LYS A 14 7.06 -10.97 2.07
CA LYS A 14 6.78 -12.00 3.09
C LYS A 14 7.73 -13.19 3.03
N LEU A 15 8.27 -13.49 1.84
CA LEU A 15 9.27 -14.53 1.62
C LEU A 15 10.71 -14.05 1.85
N GLY A 16 10.91 -12.79 2.26
CA GLY A 16 12.23 -12.21 2.49
C GLY A 16 12.97 -11.79 1.23
N ASP A 17 12.27 -11.63 0.10
CA ASP A 17 12.86 -11.15 -1.15
C ASP A 17 13.35 -9.69 -0.99
N LYS A 18 14.66 -9.50 -1.14
CA LYS A 18 15.34 -8.20 -0.97
C LYS A 18 15.07 -7.22 -2.12
N SER A 19 14.39 -7.64 -3.19
CA SER A 19 13.95 -6.75 -4.28
C SER A 19 12.74 -5.89 -3.91
N VAL A 20 12.17 -6.10 -2.73
CA VAL A 20 11.05 -5.31 -2.20
C VAL A 20 11.48 -4.66 -0.90
N GLU A 21 11.35 -3.33 -0.84
CA GLU A 21 11.54 -2.57 0.39
C GLU A 21 10.18 -2.35 1.06
N TYR A 22 10.10 -2.62 2.36
CA TYR A 22 8.95 -2.27 3.17
C TYR A 22 9.08 -0.83 3.67
N ASN A 23 8.09 0.00 3.40
CA ASN A 23 8.10 1.39 3.85
C ASN A 23 7.31 1.54 5.17
N PHE A 24 6.03 1.19 5.18
CA PHE A 24 5.17 1.28 6.36
C PHE A 24 3.83 0.53 6.20
N GLY A 25 3.06 0.48 7.29
CA GLY A 25 1.65 0.07 7.31
C GLY A 25 1.43 -1.44 7.32
N SER A 26 0.20 -1.85 6.99
CA SER A 26 -0.18 -3.26 7.07
C SER A 26 -1.32 -3.64 6.12
N ILE A 27 -1.43 -4.94 5.89
CA ILE A 27 -2.60 -5.56 5.27
C ILE A 27 -3.64 -5.82 6.36
N GLY A 28 -4.78 -5.15 6.24
CA GLY A 28 -5.89 -5.27 7.19
C GLY A 28 -7.04 -6.14 6.68
N GLU A 29 -7.07 -6.43 5.38
CA GLU A 29 -8.06 -7.34 4.80
C GLU A 29 -7.82 -8.79 5.26
N SER A 30 -8.91 -9.54 5.37
CA SER A 30 -8.83 -10.95 5.76
C SER A 30 -8.14 -11.79 4.68
N ASN A 31 -7.33 -12.76 5.11
CA ASN A 31 -6.58 -13.67 4.23
C ASN A 31 -5.65 -12.97 3.24
N ASP A 32 -5.08 -11.84 3.63
CA ASP A 32 -4.22 -11.02 2.77
C ASP A 32 -4.91 -10.67 1.43
N TYR A 33 -6.20 -10.29 1.47
CA TYR A 33 -6.99 -10.01 0.27
C TYR A 33 -6.58 -8.69 -0.42
N PHE A 34 -6.67 -8.71 -1.74
CA PHE A 34 -6.48 -7.57 -2.64
C PHE A 34 -7.57 -7.58 -3.69
N GLY A 35 -8.30 -6.47 -3.84
CA GLY A 35 -9.33 -6.29 -4.87
C GLY A 35 -8.74 -6.07 -6.27
N ILE A 36 -7.90 -6.98 -6.74
CA ILE A 36 -7.23 -6.89 -8.05
C ILE A 36 -8.21 -7.27 -9.16
N SER A 37 -8.14 -6.54 -10.28
CA SER A 37 -8.92 -6.86 -11.48
C SER A 37 -8.56 -8.24 -12.05
N LYS A 38 -9.53 -8.92 -12.68
CA LYS A 38 -9.27 -10.14 -13.47
C LYS A 38 -8.49 -9.83 -14.76
N TYR A 39 -8.58 -8.60 -15.24
CA TYR A 39 -7.79 -8.13 -16.37
C TYR A 39 -6.34 -7.94 -15.93
N LYS A 40 -5.40 -8.40 -16.76
CA LYS A 40 -3.96 -8.24 -16.52
C LYS A 40 -3.43 -7.10 -17.38
N PRO A 41 -3.45 -5.85 -16.90
CA PRO A 41 -2.84 -4.74 -17.62
C PRO A 41 -1.32 -4.86 -17.59
N ASP A 42 -0.66 -4.35 -18.63
CA ASP A 42 0.79 -4.19 -18.73
C ASP A 42 1.27 -2.84 -18.14
N PHE A 43 0.37 -2.08 -17.53
CA PHE A 43 0.64 -0.73 -17.02
C PHE A 43 1.85 -0.67 -16.10
N PHE A 44 1.98 -1.60 -15.14
CA PHE A 44 3.11 -1.58 -14.21
C PHE A 44 4.44 -1.87 -14.91
N GLU A 45 4.44 -2.81 -15.86
CA GLU A 45 5.63 -3.10 -16.67
C GLU A 45 6.05 -1.87 -17.48
N LYS A 46 5.08 -1.20 -18.12
CA LYS A 46 5.32 0.06 -18.84
C LYS A 46 5.78 1.19 -17.91
N ALA A 47 5.26 1.25 -16.68
CA ALA A 47 5.69 2.22 -15.69
C ALA A 47 7.17 2.02 -15.32
N VAL A 48 7.57 0.78 -15.08
CA VAL A 48 8.98 0.42 -14.81
C VAL A 48 9.86 0.73 -16.01
N GLU A 49 9.47 0.31 -17.22
CA GLU A 49 10.22 0.58 -18.46
C GLU A 49 10.41 2.08 -18.72
N SER A 50 9.41 2.90 -18.40
CA SER A 50 9.49 4.35 -18.59
C SER A 50 10.57 5.01 -17.71
N GLY A 51 10.82 4.46 -16.52
CA GLY A 51 11.68 5.06 -15.50
C GLY A 51 11.16 6.38 -14.91
N ILE A 52 10.04 6.92 -15.39
CA ILE A 52 9.50 8.24 -15.00
C ILE A 52 8.52 8.11 -13.83
N ILE A 53 7.69 7.06 -13.82
CA ILE A 53 6.73 6.83 -12.75
C ILE A 53 7.49 6.35 -11.51
N LYS A 54 7.42 7.13 -10.43
CA LYS A 54 8.09 6.79 -9.16
C LYS A 54 7.14 6.38 -8.03
N GLY A 55 5.85 6.68 -8.17
CA GLY A 55 4.84 6.37 -7.16
C GLY A 55 3.51 5.95 -7.77
N ILE A 56 2.88 4.94 -7.19
CA ILE A 56 1.54 4.46 -7.53
C ILE A 56 0.72 4.39 -6.25
N PHE A 57 -0.42 5.08 -6.23
CA PHE A 57 -1.27 5.21 -5.06
C PHE A 57 -2.65 4.63 -5.33
N CYS A 58 -3.18 3.84 -4.40
CA CYS A 58 -4.51 3.25 -4.55
C CYS A 58 -5.27 3.18 -3.23
N GLY A 59 -6.56 2.88 -3.33
CA GLY A 59 -7.46 2.56 -2.22
C GLY A 59 -8.24 1.29 -2.57
N HIS A 60 -9.57 1.36 -2.53
CA HIS A 60 -10.51 0.25 -2.81
C HIS A 60 -10.63 -0.81 -1.70
N ASP A 61 -9.52 -1.32 -1.18
CA ASP A 61 -9.55 -2.22 -0.03
C ASP A 61 -9.46 -1.37 1.25
N HIS A 62 -10.56 -1.29 2.00
CA HIS A 62 -10.72 -0.24 3.02
C HIS A 62 -9.91 -0.47 4.29
N LEU A 63 -9.28 -1.64 4.45
CA LEU A 63 -8.46 -1.97 5.62
C LEU A 63 -6.96 -2.03 5.30
N ASN A 64 -6.57 -2.08 4.03
CA ASN A 64 -5.17 -2.07 3.63
C ASN A 64 -4.60 -0.64 3.68
N THR A 65 -3.45 -0.46 4.34
CA THR A 65 -2.84 0.87 4.58
C THR A 65 -1.31 0.83 4.48
N PHE A 66 -0.79 -0.04 3.63
CA PHE A 66 0.65 -0.34 3.55
C PHE A 66 1.32 0.33 2.35
N SER A 67 2.64 0.45 2.42
CA SER A 67 3.49 0.94 1.34
C SER A 67 4.73 0.06 1.18
N LEU A 68 5.03 -0.30 -0.06
CA LEU A 68 6.22 -1.05 -0.47
C LEU A 68 6.87 -0.36 -1.66
N THR A 69 8.19 -0.42 -1.76
CA THR A 69 8.92 -0.06 -2.98
C THR A 69 9.30 -1.32 -3.72
N TYR A 70 8.87 -1.45 -4.97
CA TYR A 70 9.17 -2.59 -5.84
C TYR A 70 9.53 -2.10 -7.24
N LYS A 71 10.68 -2.54 -7.76
CA LYS A 71 11.25 -2.08 -9.04
C LYS A 71 11.31 -0.54 -9.13
N ASP A 72 11.84 0.09 -8.08
CA ASP A 72 12.00 1.55 -7.95
C ASP A 72 10.70 2.38 -8.02
N ILE A 73 9.54 1.73 -7.85
CA ILE A 73 8.23 2.38 -7.75
C ILE A 73 7.68 2.17 -6.34
N MET A 74 7.39 3.26 -5.64
CA MET A 74 6.70 3.23 -4.36
C MET A 74 5.20 3.00 -4.57
N MET A 75 4.72 1.82 -4.18
CA MET A 75 3.32 1.41 -4.28
C MET A 75 2.65 1.55 -2.91
N THR A 76 1.64 2.42 -2.81
CA THR A 76 0.99 2.74 -1.53
C THR A 76 -0.52 2.52 -1.58
N TYR A 77 -1.02 1.75 -0.62
CA TYR A 77 -2.41 1.79 -0.19
C TYR A 77 -2.61 2.95 0.79
N GLY A 78 -3.47 3.89 0.40
CA GLY A 78 -3.81 5.03 1.24
C GLY A 78 -4.64 4.63 2.46
N MET A 79 -4.56 5.45 3.51
CA MET A 79 -5.47 5.33 4.65
C MET A 79 -6.92 5.56 4.24
N SER A 80 -7.85 4.91 4.95
CA SER A 80 -9.29 4.93 4.63
C SER A 80 -10.08 5.69 5.69
N ILE A 81 -10.98 6.58 5.29
CA ILE A 81 -11.90 7.29 6.21
C ILE A 81 -13.28 6.61 6.38
N ASP A 82 -13.46 5.40 5.82
CA ASP A 82 -14.75 4.73 5.73
C ASP A 82 -15.45 4.52 7.09
N PHE A 83 -16.77 4.32 7.13
CA PHE A 83 -17.47 3.83 8.33
C PHE A 83 -18.53 2.78 7.99
N LEU A 84 -18.76 2.53 6.70
CA LEU A 84 -19.95 1.87 6.18
C LEU A 84 -19.63 0.73 5.19
N GLY A 85 -18.45 0.71 4.57
CA GLY A 85 -18.11 -0.22 3.49
C GLY A 85 -18.08 -1.69 3.90
N TYR A 86 -17.74 -2.01 5.15
CA TYR A 86 -17.83 -3.38 5.69
C TYR A 86 -18.63 -3.43 7.00
N SER A 87 -19.29 -4.56 7.24
CA SER A 87 -19.96 -4.81 8.52
C SER A 87 -18.96 -4.68 9.68
N GLY A 88 -19.29 -3.84 10.65
CA GLY A 88 -18.44 -3.57 11.82
C GLY A 88 -17.19 -2.72 11.55
N ILE A 89 -16.98 -2.19 10.33
CA ILE A 89 -15.78 -1.40 10.01
C ILE A 89 -15.69 -0.11 10.82
N GLY A 90 -16.81 0.46 11.26
CA GLY A 90 -16.84 1.62 12.16
C GLY A 90 -16.21 1.34 13.54
N LYS A 91 -16.01 0.06 13.91
CA LYS A 91 -15.31 -0.34 15.14
C LYS A 91 -13.82 -0.60 14.93
N LYS A 92 -13.32 -0.48 13.69
CA LYS A 92 -11.90 -0.62 13.34
C LYS A 92 -11.30 0.77 13.15
N TYR A 93 -10.17 1.05 13.80
CA TYR A 93 -9.60 2.40 13.85
C TYR A 93 -8.20 2.53 13.23
N THR A 94 -7.45 1.43 13.10
CA THR A 94 -6.03 1.46 12.67
C THR A 94 -5.83 1.88 11.22
N GLN A 95 -6.85 1.75 10.39
CA GLN A 95 -6.86 2.14 8.99
C GLN A 95 -7.28 3.59 8.77
N ARG A 96 -7.74 4.29 9.83
CA ARG A 96 -8.38 5.61 9.74
C ARG A 96 -7.36 6.73 9.66
N GLY A 97 -7.51 7.60 8.69
CA GLY A 97 -6.61 8.74 8.51
C GLY A 97 -6.54 9.19 7.05
N GLY A 98 -5.48 9.92 6.73
CA GLY A 98 -5.08 10.27 5.39
C GLY A 98 -3.69 9.77 5.05
N THR A 99 -3.26 9.99 3.83
CA THR A 99 -1.89 9.72 3.37
C THR A 99 -1.34 11.01 2.79
N LEU A 100 -0.25 11.51 3.37
CA LEU A 100 0.39 12.74 2.93
C LEU A 100 1.49 12.41 1.93
N ILE A 101 1.39 12.98 0.74
CA ILE A 101 2.42 12.92 -0.28
C ILE A 101 3.08 14.30 -0.33
N THR A 102 4.36 14.36 0.01
CA THR A 102 5.15 15.60 -0.05
C THR A 102 6.12 15.48 -1.20
N ILE A 103 6.07 16.42 -2.15
CA ILE A 103 7.00 16.49 -3.29
C ILE A 103 7.89 17.71 -3.10
N ASN A 104 9.19 17.48 -3.12
CA ASN A 104 10.21 18.52 -3.00
C ASN A 104 10.49 19.16 -4.37
N ASN A 105 11.15 20.32 -4.36
CA ASN A 105 11.51 21.04 -5.59
C ASN A 105 12.49 20.27 -6.50
N ASP A 106 13.21 19.30 -5.96
CA ASP A 106 14.10 18.39 -6.71
C ASP A 106 13.36 17.19 -7.32
N GLY A 107 12.04 17.11 -7.14
CA GLY A 107 11.20 16.02 -7.63
C GLY A 107 11.24 14.76 -6.77
N LEU A 108 12.04 14.72 -5.69
CA LEU A 108 11.96 13.65 -4.70
C LEU A 108 10.65 13.78 -3.93
N PHE A 109 10.06 12.65 -3.56
CA PHE A 109 8.83 12.64 -2.79
C PHE A 109 8.93 11.70 -1.59
N LYS A 110 8.15 12.03 -0.56
CA LYS A 110 7.95 11.22 0.63
C LYS A 110 6.47 10.95 0.80
N VAL A 111 6.16 9.79 1.35
CA VAL A 111 4.79 9.38 1.65
C VAL A 111 4.71 9.02 3.12
N ASP A 112 3.78 9.63 3.84
CA ASP A 112 3.59 9.43 5.26
C ASP A 112 2.10 9.08 5.55
N PRO A 113 1.82 8.05 6.38
CA PRO A 113 0.49 7.86 6.92
C PRO A 113 0.18 8.97 7.94
N VAL A 114 -1.02 9.54 7.85
CA VAL A 114 -1.53 10.57 8.78
C VAL A 114 -2.76 9.99 9.48
N PRO A 115 -2.57 9.19 10.55
CA PRO A 115 -3.67 8.49 11.18
C PRO A 115 -4.59 9.46 11.93
N LEU A 116 -5.89 9.14 11.97
CA LEU A 116 -6.90 9.91 12.69
C LEU A 116 -6.68 9.85 14.22
N THR A 117 -6.06 8.77 14.69
CA THR A 117 -5.66 8.56 16.09
C THR A 117 -4.19 8.16 16.13
N THR A 118 -3.54 8.16 17.29
CA THR A 118 -2.09 7.86 17.42
C THR A 118 -1.72 6.39 17.11
N VAL A 119 -2.66 5.55 16.69
CA VAL A 119 -2.41 4.12 16.44
C VAL A 119 -2.27 3.85 14.94
N VAL A 120 -1.04 3.65 14.49
CA VAL A 120 -0.73 3.09 13.17
C VAL A 120 -0.39 1.61 13.33
N SER A 121 -1.00 0.74 12.51
CA SER A 121 -0.62 -0.67 12.47
C SER A 121 0.65 -0.85 11.64
N ASN A 122 1.72 -1.30 12.29
CA ASN A 122 2.97 -1.73 11.64
C ASN A 122 3.05 -3.26 11.51
N PHE A 123 1.92 -3.96 11.65
CA PHE A 123 1.92 -5.41 11.65
C PHE A 123 2.09 -5.95 10.23
N VAL A 124 3.24 -6.58 9.99
CA VAL A 124 3.53 -7.31 8.76
C VAL A 124 3.71 -8.78 9.09
N ARG A 125 2.87 -9.66 8.52
CA ARG A 125 3.07 -11.12 8.70
C ARG A 125 4.32 -11.55 7.96
N GLY A 126 5.34 -12.05 8.67
CA GLY A 126 6.52 -12.66 8.07
C GLY A 126 7.84 -11.89 8.27
N GLN A 127 7.83 -10.73 8.94
CA GLN A 127 9.06 -10.16 9.48
C GLN A 127 9.33 -10.72 10.88
N ASN A 128 10.42 -11.48 11.04
CA ASN A 128 10.99 -11.72 12.36
C ASN A 128 11.64 -10.40 12.82
N LYS A 129 11.39 -10.01 14.08
CA LYS A 129 12.11 -8.91 14.73
C LYS A 129 13.60 -9.18 14.80
#